data_AF-A0AA40SND7-F1
#
_entry.id   AF-A0AA40SND7-F1
#
_cell.length_a   1.000
_cell.length_b   1.000
_cell.length_c   1.000
_cell.angle_alpha   90.00
_cell.angle_beta   90.00
_cell.angle_gamma   90.00
#
_symmetry.space_group_name_H-M   'P 1'
#
loop_
_entity.id
_entity.type
_entity.pdbx_description
1 polymer ?
#
loop_
_entity_poly.entity_id
_entity_poly.type
_entity_poly.pdbx_seq_one_letter_code
_entity_poly.pdbx_strand_id
1 'polypeptide(L)'
;MGDPTDTERWLGPVTAFDEMAELELAGREGWHTVEAGMLAHRVVLTDTRWEHRRILWRGSLAAEQAAGWQVGCRAFPWIYLVRDTGIRVER
;
A
#
# COMPACT_ATOMS: atom_id res chain seq x y z
N MET A 1 19.58 -18.33 5.87
CA MET A 1 18.67 -18.25 7.03
C MET A 1 18.51 -16.77 7.32
N GLY A 2 17.46 -16.15 6.79
CA GLY A 2 17.09 -14.76 7.09
C GLY A 2 15.77 -14.83 7.83
N ASP A 3 15.67 -14.19 8.97
CA ASP A 3 14.49 -14.22 9.83
C ASP A 3 13.38 -13.35 9.17
N PRO A 4 12.26 -13.91 8.66
CA PRO A 4 11.31 -13.13 7.87
C PRO A 4 10.16 -12.47 8.64
N THR A 5 10.11 -12.49 9.98
CA THR A 5 8.80 -12.31 10.65
C THR A 5 8.48 -10.94 11.25
N ASP A 6 9.33 -9.92 11.18
CA ASP A 6 9.04 -8.61 11.82
C ASP A 6 8.87 -7.42 10.86
N THR A 7 8.73 -7.69 9.57
CA THR A 7 8.55 -6.65 8.54
C THR A 7 7.15 -6.60 7.95
N GLU A 8 6.21 -7.42 8.43
CA GLU A 8 4.82 -7.43 7.96
C GLU A 8 3.83 -7.26 9.12
N ARG A 9 2.76 -6.49 8.91
CA ARG A 9 1.65 -6.40 9.85
C ARG A 9 0.32 -6.22 9.13
N TRP A 10 -0.77 -6.48 9.84
CA TRP A 10 -2.12 -6.08 9.41
C TRP A 10 -2.44 -4.68 9.94
N LEU A 11 -2.70 -3.74 9.05
CA LEU A 11 -3.23 -2.42 9.34
C LEU A 11 -4.76 -2.49 9.31
N GLY A 12 -5.39 -2.38 10.47
CA GLY A 12 -6.83 -2.41 10.62
C GLY A 12 -7.27 -2.27 12.09
N PRO A 13 -8.58 -2.14 12.35
CA PRO A 13 -9.65 -2.15 11.35
C PRO A 13 -9.72 -0.84 10.54
N VAL A 14 -10.05 -0.95 9.25
CA VAL A 14 -10.30 0.18 8.33
C VAL A 14 -11.60 -0.04 7.56
N THR A 15 -12.15 1.04 7.02
CA THR A 15 -13.30 1.08 6.13
C THR A 15 -12.91 1.65 4.77
N ALA A 16 -13.77 1.47 3.75
CA ALA A 16 -13.53 2.04 2.42
C ALA A 16 -13.41 3.58 2.39
N PHE A 17 -13.76 4.27 3.49
CA PHE A 17 -13.69 5.72 3.63
C PHE A 17 -12.38 6.19 4.26
N ASP A 18 -11.89 5.49 5.28
CA ASP A 18 -10.68 5.86 6.03
C ASP A 18 -9.41 5.13 5.57
N GLU A 19 -9.53 4.00 4.86
CA GLU A 19 -8.41 3.13 4.51
C GLU A 19 -7.28 3.88 3.79
N MET A 20 -7.60 4.85 2.93
CA MET A 20 -6.59 5.59 2.19
C MET A 20 -5.82 6.56 3.07
N ALA A 21 -6.48 7.19 4.05
CA ALA A 21 -5.81 8.07 4.99
C ALA A 21 -4.86 7.27 5.89
N GLU A 22 -5.30 6.12 6.40
CA GLU A 22 -4.47 5.23 7.21
C GLU A 22 -3.27 4.70 6.41
N LEU A 23 -3.47 4.33 5.14
CA LEU A 23 -2.38 3.92 4.25
C LEU A 23 -1.40 5.06 3.96
N GLU A 24 -1.87 6.31 3.81
CA GLU A 24 -0.99 7.47 3.68
C GLU A 24 -0.16 7.74 4.94
N LEU A 25 -0.72 7.53 6.14
CA LEU A 25 0.05 7.61 7.38
C LEU A 25 1.15 6.54 7.39
N ALA A 26 0.76 5.29 7.13
CA ALA A 26 1.66 4.15 7.12
C ALA A 26 2.77 4.28 6.06
N GLY A 27 2.44 4.81 4.88
CA GLY A 27 3.39 5.08 3.80
C GLY A 27 4.51 6.02 4.20
N ARG A 28 4.23 7.03 5.04
CA ARG A 28 5.27 7.94 5.56
C ARG A 28 6.23 7.28 6.54
N GLU A 29 5.80 6.20 7.18
CA GLU A 29 6.63 5.36 8.05
C GLU A 29 7.31 4.21 7.30
N GLY A 30 7.09 4.12 5.98
CA GLY A 30 7.72 3.15 5.09
C GLY A 30 6.95 1.86 4.87
N TRP A 31 5.68 1.83 5.27
CA TRP A 31 4.79 0.70 5.05
C TRP A 31 4.06 0.80 3.71
N HIS A 32 4.06 -0.27 2.91
CA HIS A 32 3.23 -0.34 1.71
C HIS A 32 2.31 -1.57 1.71
N THR A 33 1.14 -1.45 1.10
CA THR A 33 0.18 -2.57 1.05
C THR A 33 0.59 -3.64 0.04
N VAL A 34 0.42 -4.89 0.43
CA VAL A 34 0.63 -6.08 -0.41
C VAL A 34 -0.59 -6.99 -0.48
N GLU A 35 -1.58 -6.79 0.41
CA GLU A 35 -2.84 -7.53 0.43
C GLU A 35 -3.94 -6.67 1.06
N ALA A 36 -5.18 -6.88 0.63
CA ALA A 36 -6.38 -6.27 1.21
C ALA A 36 -7.33 -7.39 1.67
N GLY A 37 -7.58 -7.45 2.97
CA GLY A 37 -8.63 -8.24 3.59
C GLY A 37 -9.95 -7.46 3.66
N MET A 38 -10.93 -7.98 4.40
CA MET A 38 -12.27 -7.38 4.42
C MET A 38 -12.31 -5.97 5.05
N LEU A 39 -11.52 -5.73 6.10
CA LEU A 39 -11.44 -4.48 6.86
C LEU A 39 -10.01 -4.19 7.32
N ALA A 40 -9.01 -4.69 6.58
CA ALA A 40 -7.61 -4.56 6.96
C ALA A 40 -6.71 -4.72 5.73
N HIS A 41 -5.53 -4.13 5.77
CA HIS A 41 -4.48 -4.33 4.77
C HIS A 41 -3.30 -5.07 5.38
N ARG A 42 -2.74 -6.04 4.66
CA ARG A 42 -1.39 -6.53 4.99
C ARG A 42 -0.39 -5.56 4.39
N VAL A 43 0.50 -5.06 5.22
CA VAL A 43 1.52 -4.08 4.86
C VAL A 43 2.91 -4.62 5.18
N VAL A 44 3.89 -4.27 4.33
CA VAL A 44 5.31 -4.61 4.49
C VAL A 44 6.09 -3.34 4.77
N LEU A 45 7.03 -3.39 5.72
CA LEU A 45 7.93 -2.30 6.08
C LEU A 45 9.16 -2.28 5.19
N THR A 46 9.55 -1.08 4.80
CA THR A 46 10.78 -0.80 4.05
C THR A 46 11.48 0.43 4.63
N ASP A 47 12.68 0.73 4.15
CA ASP A 47 13.43 1.93 4.58
C ASP A 47 13.03 3.21 3.83
N THR A 48 12.14 3.13 2.83
CA THR A 48 11.68 4.26 2.01
C THR A 48 10.21 4.55 2.24
N ARG A 49 9.80 5.81 2.02
CA ARG A 49 8.41 6.24 2.12
C ARG A 49 7.63 5.82 0.88
N TRP A 50 6.36 5.50 1.08
CA TRP A 50 5.45 5.06 0.04
C TRP A 50 4.23 5.97 -0.07
N GLU A 51 3.71 6.07 -1.28
CA GLU A 51 2.39 6.60 -1.55
C GLU A 51 1.44 5.47 -1.93
N HIS A 52 0.16 5.68 -1.65
CA HIS A 52 -0.90 4.73 -1.96
C HIS A 52 -1.99 5.40 -2.76
N ARG A 53 -2.56 4.65 -3.69
CA ARG A 53 -3.70 5.10 -4.49
C ARG A 53 -4.66 3.96 -4.70
N ARG A 54 -5.96 4.27 -4.77
CA ARG A 54 -7.00 3.30 -5.12
C ARG A 54 -7.65 3.71 -6.43
N ILE A 55 -7.78 2.75 -7.34
CA ILE A 55 -8.56 2.90 -8.57
C ILE A 55 -9.63 1.81 -8.64
N LEU A 56 -10.68 2.04 -9.43
CA LEU A 56 -11.61 0.99 -9.80
C LEU A 56 -10.94 -0.01 -10.74
N TRP A 57 -11.36 -1.27 -10.70
CA TRP A 57 -10.91 -2.34 -11.62
C TRP A 57 -11.09 -2.03 -13.12
N ARG A 58 -12.01 -1.13 -13.46
CA ARG A 58 -12.24 -0.62 -14.84
C ARG A 58 -11.39 0.60 -15.19
N GLY A 59 -10.64 1.15 -14.23
CA GLY A 59 -9.72 2.26 -14.45
C GLY A 59 -8.52 1.83 -15.31
N SER A 60 -7.85 2.81 -15.92
CA SER A 60 -6.69 2.55 -16.78
C SER A 60 -5.44 2.25 -15.95
N LEU A 61 -5.22 0.97 -15.62
CA LEU A 61 -4.00 0.52 -14.95
C LEU A 61 -2.73 0.85 -15.76
N ALA A 62 -2.82 0.89 -17.09
CA ALA A 62 -1.70 1.27 -17.95
C ALA A 62 -1.27 2.73 -17.75
N ALA A 63 -2.22 3.65 -17.61
CA ALA A 63 -1.93 5.07 -17.35
C ALA A 63 -1.28 5.27 -15.97
N GLU A 64 -1.77 4.54 -14.96
CA GLU A 64 -1.19 4.60 -13.61
C GLU A 64 0.25 4.04 -13.59
N GLN A 65 0.49 2.91 -14.25
CA GLN A 65 1.84 2.35 -14.38
C GLN A 65 2.80 3.31 -15.11
N ALA A 66 2.34 3.99 -16.15
CA ALA A 66 3.12 5.03 -16.83
C ALA A 66 3.46 6.23 -15.93
N ALA A 67 2.63 6.50 -14.91
CA ALA A 67 2.88 7.50 -13.88
C ALA A 67 3.73 6.99 -12.70
N GLY A 68 4.27 5.76 -12.80
CA GLY A 68 5.16 5.15 -11.81
C GLY A 68 4.44 4.37 -10.70
N TRP A 69 3.13 4.15 -10.82
CA TRP A 69 2.39 3.33 -9.86
C TRP A 69 2.55 1.84 -10.12
N GLN A 70 2.67 1.07 -9.05
CA GLN A 70 2.76 -0.38 -9.09
C GLN A 70 1.53 -0.99 -8.41
N VAL A 71 1.12 -2.19 -8.82
CA VAL A 71 0.01 -2.89 -8.14
C VAL A 71 0.54 -3.46 -6.82
N GLY A 72 0.04 -2.94 -5.70
CA GLY A 72 0.27 -3.52 -4.38
C GLY A 72 -0.61 -4.75 -4.19
N CYS A 73 -1.92 -4.59 -4.39
CA CYS A 73 -2.86 -5.71 -4.35
C CYS A 73 -4.16 -5.41 -5.12
N ARG A 74 -5.01 -6.43 -5.26
CA ARG A 74 -6.34 -6.32 -5.89
C ARG A 74 -7.39 -6.91 -4.96
N ALA A 75 -8.45 -6.14 -4.69
CA ALA A 75 -9.62 -6.63 -3.97
C ALA A 75 -10.86 -5.98 -4.57
N PHE A 76 -11.71 -6.78 -5.21
CA PHE A 76 -12.85 -6.29 -5.98
C PHE A 76 -13.76 -5.38 -5.12
N PRO A 77 -14.15 -4.18 -5.62
CA PRO A 77 -13.99 -3.66 -6.98
C PRO A 77 -12.72 -2.80 -7.22
N TRP A 78 -11.77 -2.83 -6.30
CA TRP A 78 -10.61 -1.95 -6.24
C TRP A 78 -9.31 -2.59 -6.73
N ILE A 79 -8.41 -1.74 -7.21
CA ILE A 79 -6.98 -2.03 -7.37
C ILE A 79 -6.25 -1.03 -6.49
N TYR A 80 -5.43 -1.54 -5.56
CA TYR A 80 -4.59 -0.73 -4.70
C TYR A 80 -3.21 -0.64 -5.34
N LEU A 81 -2.79 0.60 -5.52
CA LEU A 81 -1.54 0.96 -6.14
C LEU A 81 -0.62 1.53 -5.08
N VAL A 82 0.66 1.26 -5.24
CA VAL A 82 1.74 1.74 -4.38
C VAL A 82 2.81 2.38 -5.25
N ARG A 83 3.50 3.38 -4.73
CA ARG A 83 4.64 4.00 -5.39
C ARG A 83 5.71 4.34 -4.36
N ASP A 84 6.91 3.82 -4.58
CA ASP A 84 8.08 4.20 -3.77
C ASP A 84 8.49 5.64 -4.13
N THR A 85 8.64 6.47 -3.10
CA THR A 85 9.09 7.86 -3.28
C THR A 85 10.61 7.98 -3.34
N GLY A 86 11.34 6.94 -2.94
CA GLY A 86 12.79 6.93 -2.78
C GLY A 86 13.30 7.73 -1.57
N ILE A 87 12.40 8.39 -0.83
CA ILE A 87 12.74 9.17 0.36
C ILE A 87 12.93 8.20 1.52
N ARG A 88 14.09 8.22 2.18
CA ARG A 88 14.30 7.41 3.39
C ARG A 88 13.38 7.84 4.53
N VAL A 89 12.88 6.86 5.28
CA VAL A 89 12.18 7.11 6.55
C VAL A 89 13.22 7.51 7.59
N GLU A 90 13.00 8.64 8.26
CA GLU A 90 13.81 9.06 9.40
C GLU A 90 13.31 8.27 10.62
N ARG A 91 14.17 7.41 11.19
CA ARG A 91 13.86 6.55 12.33
C ARG A 91 14.66 6.96 13.56
#